data_AF-A0A937B1W1-F1
#
_entry.id   AF-A0A937B1W1-F1
#
_cell.length_a   1.000
_cell.length_b   1.000
_cell.length_c   1.000
_cell.angle_alpha   90.00
_cell.angle_beta   90.00
_cell.angle_gamma   90.00
#
_symmetry.space_group_name_H-M   'P 1'
#
loop_
_entity.id
_entity.type
_entity.pdbx_description
1 polymer ?
#
loop_
_entity_poly.entity_id
_entity_poly.type
_entity_poly.pdbx_seq_one_letter_code
_entity_poly.pdbx_strand_id
1 'polypeptide(L)' 'MDKALIELLARRSGLAKALAEFPDDVEAAARQAADVASRIRRPSDPAVEPWPPMKAGTGL' A
#
# COMPACT_ATOMS: atom_id res chain seq x y z
N MET A 1 6.00 -3.16 14.17
CA MET A 1 5.64 -4.35 13.36
C MET A 1 6.59 -5.47 13.71
N ASP A 2 6.12 -6.71 13.68
CA ASP A 2 6.97 -7.88 13.90
C ASP A 2 7.87 -8.14 12.67
N LYS A 3 9.09 -8.63 12.90
CA LYS A 3 10.09 -8.86 11.84
C LYS A 3 9.65 -9.96 10.88
N ALA A 4 9.08 -11.06 11.37
CA ALA A 4 8.61 -12.15 10.53
C ALA A 4 7.45 -11.70 9.62
N LEU A 5 6.59 -10.79 10.12
CA LEU A 5 5.56 -10.15 9.31
C LEU A 5 6.15 -9.28 8.17
N ILE A 6 7.20 -8.51 8.43
CA ILE A 6 7.88 -7.68 7.42
C ILE A 6 8.49 -8.57 6.33
N GLU A 7 9.17 -9.65 6.71
CA GLU A 7 9.77 -10.59 5.76
C GLU A 7 8.71 -11.28 4.88
N LEU A 8 7.59 -11.68 5.47
CA LEU A 8 6.45 -12.26 4.74
C LEU A 8 5.87 -11.26 3.74
N LEU A 9 5.65 -10.01 4.16
CA LEU A 9 5.15 -8.94 3.31
C LEU A 9 6.12 -8.62 2.17
N ALA A 10 7.42 -8.51 2.45
CA ALA A 10 8.44 -8.26 1.45
C ALA A 10 8.46 -9.37 0.39
N ARG A 11 8.39 -10.64 0.79
CA ARG A 11 8.31 -11.77 -0.15
C ARG A 11 7.04 -11.73 -1.00
N ARG A 12 5.88 -11.45 -0.38
CA ARG A 12 4.59 -11.35 -1.09
C ARG A 12 4.57 -10.20 -2.11
N SER A 13 5.25 -9.11 -1.80
CA SER A 13 5.35 -7.92 -2.66
C SER A 13 6.48 -8.01 -3.69
N GLY A 14 7.17 -9.16 -3.80
CA GLY A 14 8.27 -9.35 -4.76
C GLY A 14 9.59 -8.65 -4.37
N LEU A 15 9.71 -8.16 -3.14
CA LEU A 15 10.88 -7.46 -2.61
C LEU A 15 11.94 -8.42 -2.01
N ALA A 16 11.96 -9.69 -2.41
CA ALA A 16 12.85 -10.69 -1.83
C ALA A 16 14.35 -10.33 -1.96
N LYS A 17 14.74 -9.74 -3.10
CA LYS A 17 16.11 -9.25 -3.32
C LYS A 17 16.44 -8.06 -2.40
N ALA A 18 15.54 -7.08 -2.32
CA ALA A 18 15.71 -5.92 -1.45
C ALA A 18 15.78 -6.31 0.03
N LEU A 19 15.00 -7.32 0.45
CA LEU A 19 15.07 -7.87 1.81
C LEU A 19 16.44 -8.48 2.13
N ALA A 20 17.08 -9.12 1.14
CA ALA A 20 18.39 -9.74 1.33
C ALA A 20 19.54 -8.72 1.32
N GLU A 21 19.46 -7.71 0.46
CA GLU A 21 20.52 -6.72 0.27
C GLU A 21 20.39 -5.50 1.21
N PHE A 22 19.16 -5.12 1.56
CA PHE A 22 18.84 -3.89 2.30
C PHE A 22 17.71 -4.12 3.33
N PRO A 23 17.91 -4.97 4.35
CA PRO A 23 16.86 -5.32 5.32
C PRO A 23 16.35 -4.10 6.12
N ASP A 24 17.25 -3.17 6.48
CA ASP A 24 16.90 -1.99 7.28
C ASP A 24 16.01 -1.02 6.51
N ASP A 25 16.27 -0.83 5.21
CA ASP A 25 15.46 0.02 4.33
C ASP A 25 14.06 -0.58 4.13
N VAL A 26 13.97 -1.91 3.98
CA VAL A 26 12.68 -2.62 3.89
C VAL A 26 11.89 -2.48 5.19
N GLU A 27 12.55 -2.55 6.34
CA GLU A 27 11.89 -2.32 7.63
C GLU A 27 11.40 -0.86 7.76
N ALA A 28 12.22 0.12 7.42
CA ALA A 28 11.84 1.52 7.44
C ALA A 28 10.63 1.80 6.52
N ALA A 29 10.66 1.26 5.29
CA ALA A 29 9.57 1.36 4.34
C ALA A 29 8.28 0.70 4.85
N ALA A 30 8.38 -0.48 5.48
CA ALA A 30 7.23 -1.16 6.07
C ALA A 30 6.59 -0.34 7.20
N ARG A 31 7.41 0.24 8.08
CA ARG A 31 6.94 1.12 9.16
C ARG A 31 6.26 2.38 8.61
N GLN A 32 6.85 3.01 7.60
CA GLN A 32 6.27 4.19 6.95
C GLN A 32 4.94 3.86 6.25
N ALA A 33 4.87 2.74 5.53
CA ALA A 33 3.65 2.29 4.87
C ALA A 33 2.52 2.03 5.89
N ALA A 34 2.84 1.41 7.03
CA ALA A 34 1.87 1.16 8.10
C ALA A 34 1.35 2.47 8.72
N ASP A 35 2.24 3.43 8.99
CA ASP A 35 1.87 4.76 9.50
C ASP A 35 0.96 5.50 8.52
N VAL A 36 1.33 5.56 7.23
CA VAL A 36 0.48 6.19 6.21
C VAL A 36 -0.87 5.47 6.08
N ALA A 37 -0.87 4.13 6.04
CA ALA A 37 -2.11 3.36 5.96
C ALA A 37 -3.06 3.65 7.13
N SER A 38 -2.54 3.89 8.33
CA SER A 38 -3.35 4.28 9.49
C SER A 38 -4.02 5.66 9.35
N ARG A 39 -3.46 6.54 8.52
CA ARG A 39 -3.95 7.90 8.27
C ARG A 39 -4.92 7.98 7.09
N ILE A 40 -4.92 6.99 6.21
CA ILE A 40 -5.85 6.94 5.07
C ILE A 40 -7.26 6.68 5.60
N ARG A 41 -8.09 7.73 5.58
CA ARG A 41 -9.53 7.60 5.86
C ARG A 41 -10.21 6.94 4.66
N ARG A 42 -10.32 5.61 4.70
CA ARG A 42 -11.03 4.86 3.67
C ARG A 42 -12.54 5.11 3.81
N PRO A 43 -13.24 5.58 2.77
CA PRO A 43 -14.70 5.71 2.81
C PRO A 43 -15.34 4.36 3.14
N SER A 44 -16.32 4.35 4.04
CA SER A 44 -17.09 3.15 4.37
C SER A 44 -18.02 2.73 3.24
N ASP A 45 -18.38 3.68 2.38
CA ASP A 45 -19.18 3.47 1.19
C ASP A 45 -18.48 4.15 0.00
N PRO A 46 -18.01 3.37 -1.00
CA PRO A 46 -17.42 3.93 -2.22
C PRO A 46 -18.39 4.76 -3.06
N ALA A 47 -19.71 4.57 -2.92
CA ALA A 47 -20.73 5.26 -3.71
C ALA A 47 -21.00 6.70 -3.24
N VAL A 48 -20.54 7.09 -2.04
CA VAL A 48 -20.62 8.48 -1.53
C VAL A 48 -19.38 9.31 -1.85
N GLU A 49 -18.43 8.77 -2.61
CA GLU A 49 -17.33 9.59 -3.10
C GLU A 49 -17.87 10.72 -4.01
N PRO A 50 -17.41 11.98 -3.81
CA PRO A 50 -18.00 13.16 -4.46
C PRO A 50 -17.69 13.26 -5.96
N TRP A 51 -16.95 12.29 -6.50
CA TRP A 51 -16.56 12.26 -7.89
C TRP A 51 -17.80 11.96 -8.74
N PRO A 52 -18.07 12.74 -9.78
CA PRO A 52 -19.15 12.41 -10.70
C PRO A 52 -18.90 11.00 -11.28
N PRO A 53 -19.95 10.21 -11.55
CA PRO A 53 -19.80 8.90 -12.18
C PRO A 53 -18.91 9.05 -13.41
N MET A 54 -17.95 8.14 -13.55
CA MET A 54 -17.01 8.12 -14.66
C MET A 54 -17.82 8.12 -15.96
N LYS A 55 -17.98 9.29 -16.58
CA LYS A 55 -18.67 9.42 -17.85
C LYS A 55 -17.77 8.71 -18.85
N ALA A 56 -18.26 7.63 -19.46
CA ALA A 56 -17.62 7.09 -20.64
C ALA A 56 -17.41 8.26 -21.59
N GLY A 57 -16.15 8.58 -21.92
CA GLY A 57 -15.87 9.61 -22.90
C GLY A 57 -16.69 9.29 -24.13
N THR A 58 -17.52 10.21 -24.59
CA THR A 58 -18.10 10.12 -25.92
C THR A 58 -16.90 10.14 -26.87
N GLY A 59 -16.44 8.97 -27.32
CA GLY A 59 -15.46 8.84 -28.40
C GLY A 59 -15.92 9.66 -29.62
N LEU A 60 -15.05 10.07 -30.54
CA LEU A 60 -13.84 9.42 -31.08
C LEU A 60 -12.59 10.29 -30.94
#